data_AF-A0A8K0L660-F1
#
_entry.id   AF-A0A8K0L660-F1
#
_cell.length_a   1.000
_cell.length_b   1.000
_cell.length_c   1.000
_cell.angle_alpha   90.00
_cell.angle_beta   90.00
_cell.angle_gamma   90.00
#
_symmetry.space_group_name_H-M   'P 1'
#
loop_
_entity.id
_entity.type
_entity.pdbx_description
1 polymer ?
#
loop_
_entity_poly.entity_id
_entity_poly.type
_entity_poly.pdbx_seq_one_letter_code
_entity_poly.pdbx_strand_id
1 'polypeptide(L)'
;MSASLAPECNDVKERYDSCFLKWYSEKFLRGTAKEDECEPLFKQYKTCLSAALKERGIDKMLDEARADNAENDVENMKPQS
;
A
#
# COMPACT_ATOMS: atom_id res chain seq x y z
N MET A 1 -4.74 -3.72 -14.83
CA MET A 1 -4.28 -3.93 -13.43
C MET A 1 -3.07 -4.84 -13.47
N SER A 2 -2.01 -4.52 -12.73
CA SER A 2 -0.86 -5.42 -12.63
C SER A 2 -1.20 -6.62 -11.75
N ALA A 3 -0.62 -7.77 -12.05
CA ALA A 3 -0.75 -8.94 -11.19
C ALA A 3 -0.01 -8.71 -9.85
N SER A 4 -0.53 -9.30 -8.79
CA SER A 4 0.16 -9.46 -7.52
C SER A 4 1.29 -10.47 -7.64
N LEU A 5 2.27 -10.39 -6.74
CA LEU A 5 3.30 -11.41 -6.54
C LEU A 5 2.69 -12.78 -6.18
N ALA A 6 1.54 -12.73 -5.52
CA ALA A 6 0.77 -13.85 -5.02
C ALA A 6 -0.56 -13.91 -5.80
N PRO A 7 -0.76 -14.89 -6.70
CA PRO A 7 -1.96 -14.98 -7.54
C PRO A 7 -3.28 -14.99 -6.74
N GLU A 8 -3.27 -15.59 -5.56
CA GLU A 8 -4.39 -15.63 -4.62
C GLU A 8 -4.78 -14.25 -4.08
N CYS A 9 -3.90 -13.25 -4.17
CA CYS A 9 -4.19 -11.88 -3.76
C CYS A 9 -4.64 -10.97 -4.92
N ASN A 10 -4.73 -11.48 -6.16
CA ASN A 10 -5.06 -10.68 -7.34
C ASN A 10 -6.43 -9.98 -7.23
N ASP A 11 -7.46 -10.71 -6.84
CA ASP A 11 -8.83 -10.15 -6.77
C ASP A 11 -8.93 -9.02 -5.74
N VAL A 12 -8.27 -9.18 -4.59
CA VAL A 12 -8.28 -8.15 -3.53
C VAL A 12 -7.41 -6.97 -3.94
N LYS A 13 -6.28 -7.22 -4.61
CA LYS A 13 -5.42 -6.18 -5.18
C LYS A 13 -6.18 -5.33 -6.19
N GLU A 14 -6.89 -5.96 -7.13
CA GLU A 14 -7.64 -5.24 -8.16
C GLU A 14 -8.72 -4.33 -7.56
N ARG A 15 -9.45 -4.80 -6.54
CA ARG A 15 -10.44 -4.00 -5.82
C ARG A 15 -9.79 -2.81 -5.11
N TYR A 16 -8.68 -3.04 -4.42
CA TYR A 16 -7.93 -1.98 -3.75
C TYR A 16 -7.40 -0.96 -4.76
N ASP A 17 -6.72 -1.39 -5.81
CA ASP A 17 -6.14 -0.52 -6.84
C ASP A 17 -7.23 0.31 -7.54
N SER A 18 -8.39 -0.29 -7.83
CA SER A 18 -9.54 0.43 -8.41
C SER A 18 -10.04 1.55 -7.49
N CYS A 19 -10.19 1.24 -6.19
CA CYS A 19 -10.58 2.22 -5.19
C CYS A 19 -9.54 3.34 -5.09
N PHE A 20 -8.28 2.97 -4.92
CA PHE A 20 -7.17 3.90 -4.74
C PHE A 20 -7.02 4.84 -5.93
N LEU A 21 -7.06 4.34 -7.17
CA LEU A 21 -6.90 5.19 -8.36
C LEU A 21 -8.02 6.22 -8.48
N LYS A 22 -9.25 5.84 -8.13
CA LYS A 22 -10.40 6.76 -8.10
C LYS A 22 -10.22 7.81 -7.01
N TRP A 23 -9.96 7.39 -5.78
CA TRP A 23 -9.72 8.29 -4.65
C TRP A 23 -8.54 9.24 -4.93
N TYR A 24 -7.45 8.71 -5.48
CA TYR A 24 -6.24 9.47 -5.80
C TYR A 24 -6.55 10.59 -6.82
N SER A 25 -7.26 10.25 -7.90
CA SER A 25 -7.56 11.18 -8.99
C SER A 25 -8.65 12.20 -8.62
N GLU A 26 -9.68 11.77 -7.90
CA GLU A 26 -10.86 12.59 -7.63
C GLU A 26 -10.79 13.35 -6.31
N LYS A 27 -10.04 12.84 -5.32
CA LYS A 27 -10.00 13.38 -3.96
C LYS A 27 -8.61 13.91 -3.63
N PHE A 28 -7.59 13.06 -3.68
CA PHE A 28 -6.24 13.40 -3.21
C PHE A 28 -5.61 14.51 -4.06
N LEU A 29 -5.50 14.31 -5.38
CA LEU A 29 -4.93 15.30 -6.29
C LEU A 29 -5.72 16.62 -6.34
N ARG A 30 -6.99 16.60 -5.92
CA ARG A 30 -7.86 17.78 -5.86
C ARG A 30 -7.86 18.46 -4.49
N GLY A 31 -7.09 17.95 -3.52
CA GLY A 31 -7.02 18.50 -2.16
C GLY A 31 -8.31 18.33 -1.35
N THR A 32 -9.19 17.41 -1.74
CA THR A 32 -10.48 17.15 -1.04
C THR A 32 -10.50 15.81 -0.32
N ALA A 33 -9.39 15.06 -0.36
CA ALA A 33 -9.22 13.86 0.44
C ALA A 33 -9.18 14.21 1.92
N LYS A 34 -10.16 13.71 2.68
CA LYS A 34 -10.26 13.89 4.13
C LYS A 34 -10.00 12.60 4.90
N GLU A 35 -10.32 11.47 4.27
CA GLU A 35 -10.21 10.14 4.84
C GLU A 35 -9.70 9.16 3.79
N ASP A 36 -9.15 8.04 4.25
CA ASP A 36 -8.79 6.90 3.42
C ASP A 36 -10.01 5.97 3.29
N GLU A 37 -10.80 6.18 2.24
CA GLU A 37 -11.97 5.36 1.94
C GLU A 37 -11.61 3.93 1.49
N CYS A 38 -10.34 3.70 1.11
CA CYS A 38 -9.84 2.43 0.63
C CYS A 38 -9.14 1.61 1.72
N GLU A 39 -9.01 2.14 2.93
CA GLU A 39 -8.32 1.50 4.06
C GLU A 39 -8.79 0.05 4.33
N PRO A 40 -10.10 -0.28 4.31
CA PRO A 40 -10.55 -1.65 4.54
C PRO A 40 -10.08 -2.62 3.44
N LEU A 41 -10.07 -2.17 2.18
CA LEU A 41 -9.58 -2.96 1.04
C LEU A 41 -8.07 -3.12 1.12
N PHE A 42 -7.36 -2.06 1.51
CA PHE A 42 -5.92 -2.10 1.71
C PHE A 42 -5.54 -3.10 2.80
N LYS A 43 -6.23 -3.09 3.95
CA LYS A 43 -6.00 -4.05 5.04
C LYS A 43 -6.16 -5.50 4.59
N GLN A 44 -7.17 -5.80 3.77
CA GLN A 44 -7.37 -7.14 3.22
C GLN A 44 -6.23 -7.53 2.27
N TYR A 45 -5.87 -6.65 1.33
CA TYR A 45 -4.78 -6.90 0.40
C TYR A 45 -3.44 -7.07 1.12
N LYS A 46 -3.12 -6.17 2.06
CA LYS A 46 -1.90 -6.20 2.87
C LYS A 46 -1.80 -7.51 3.65
N THR A 47 -2.89 -7.96 4.28
CA THR A 47 -2.92 -9.23 5.01
C THR A 47 -2.56 -10.42 4.11
N CYS A 48 -3.20 -10.49 2.93
CA CYS A 48 -2.93 -11.54 1.95
C CYS A 48 -1.46 -11.51 1.50
N LEU A 49 -0.98 -10.33 1.09
CA LEU A 49 0.39 -10.17 0.59
C LEU A 49 1.43 -10.48 1.67
N SER A 50 1.22 -10.04 2.92
CA SER A 50 2.13 -10.30 4.03
C SER A 50 2.31 -11.79 4.32
N ALA A 51 1.28 -12.61 4.15
CA ALA A 51 1.41 -14.07 4.27
C ALA A 51 2.33 -14.62 3.17
N ALA A 52 2.08 -14.25 1.91
CA ALA A 52 2.89 -14.72 0.78
C ALA A 52 4.35 -14.24 0.83
N LEU A 53 4.62 -13.03 1.34
CA LEU A 53 5.98 -12.51 1.53
C LEU A 53 6.78 -13.36 2.54
N LYS A 54 6.12 -13.78 3.63
CA LYS A 54 6.72 -14.65 4.66
C LYS A 54 7.00 -16.05 4.12
N GLU A 55 6.05 -16.64 3.40
CA GLU A 55 6.23 -17.97 2.79
C GLU A 55 7.40 -18.00 1.78
N ARG A 56 7.63 -16.89 1.08
CA ARG A 56 8.75 -16.72 0.15
C ARG A 56 10.07 -16.33 0.84
N GLY A 57 10.06 -16.06 2.15
CA GLY A 57 11.26 -15.72 2.93
C GLY A 57 11.90 -14.36 2.57
N ILE A 58 11.14 -13.45 1.94
CA ILE A 58 11.62 -12.11 1.55
C ILE A 58 11.12 -11.01 2.50
N ASP A 59 10.34 -11.37 3.52
CA ASP A 59 9.80 -10.46 4.52
C ASP A 59 10.91 -9.71 5.28
N LYS A 60 11.96 -10.42 5.73
CA LYS A 60 13.09 -9.81 6.46
C LYS A 60 13.85 -8.78 5.63
N MET A 61 14.22 -9.15 4.41
CA MET A 61 14.94 -8.26 3.49
C MET A 61 14.10 -7.00 3.18
N LEU A 62 12.79 -7.17 3.04
CA LEU A 62 11.88 -6.05 2.82
C LEU A 62 11.78 -5.12 4.04
N ASP A 63 11.75 -5.69 5.24
CA ASP A 63 11.68 -4.92 6.48
C ASP A 63 13.00 -4.17 6.77
N GLU A 64 14.15 -4.79 6.51
CA GLU A 64 15.47 -4.15 6.55
C GLU A 64 15.55 -2.96 5.60
N ALA A 65 15.19 -3.16 4.33
CA ALA A 65 15.21 -2.10 3.32
C ALA A 65 14.27 -0.92 3.65
N ARG A 66 13.15 -1.19 4.33
CA ARG A 66 12.25 -0.14 4.85
C ARG A 66 12.86 0.60 6.03
N ALA A 67 13.50 -0.12 6.95
CA ALA A 67 14.13 0.48 8.13
C ALA A 67 15.32 1.39 7.75
N ASP A 68 16.12 0.98 6.76
CA ASP A 68 17.27 1.77 6.28
C ASP A 68 16.89 3.16 5.76
N ASN A 69 15.65 3.33 5.27
CA ASN A 69 15.16 4.62 4.76
C ASN A 69 14.30 5.40 5.77
N ALA A 70 14.11 4.87 6.99
CA ALA A 70 13.18 5.45 7.95
C ALA A 70 13.52 6.90 8.33
N GLU A 71 14.81 7.25 8.48
CA GLU A 71 15.23 8.62 8.77
C GLU A 71 14.90 9.58 7.61
N ASN A 72 15.07 9.13 6.37
CA ASN A 72 14.73 9.90 5.18
C ASN A 72 13.21 10.12 5.05
N ASP A 73 12.41 9.08 5.32
CA ASP A 73 10.96 9.16 5.32
C ASP A 73 10.47 10.15 6.40
N VAL A 74 11.05 10.11 7.60
CA VAL A 74 10.73 11.05 8.68
C VAL A 74 11.00 12.49 8.28
N GLU A 75 12.06 12.75 7.51
CA GLU A 75 12.36 14.10 7.04
C GLU A 75 11.38 14.58 5.96
N ASN A 76 11.09 13.72 4.97
CA ASN A 76 10.37 14.08 3.75
C ASN A 76 8.84 13.87 3.79
N MET A 77 8.33 13.08 4.74
CA MET A 77 6.89 12.88 4.93
C MET A 77 6.28 13.78 6.00
N LYS A 78 7.01 14.79 6.48
CA LYS A 78 6.44 15.79 7.40
C LYS A 78 5.27 16.48 6.70
N PRO A 79 4.11 16.66 7.38
CA PRO A 79 3.02 17.44 6.81
C PRO A 79 3.53 18.85 6.49
N GLN A 80 3.43 19.25 5.22
CA GLN A 80 3.66 20.65 4.86
C GLN A 80 2.58 21.49 5.57
N SER A 81 3.05 22.44 6.38
CA SER A 81 2.19 23.37 7.13
C SER A 81 1.46 24.34 6.20
#